data_AF-A0A1L3MJJ7-F1
#
_entry.id   AF-A0A1L3MJJ7-F1
#
_cell.length_a   1.000
_cell.length_b   1.000
_cell.length_c   1.000
_cell.angle_alpha   90.00
_cell.angle_beta   90.00
_cell.angle_gamma   90.00
#
_symmetry.space_group_name_H-M   'P 1'
#
loop_
_entity.id
_entity.type
_entity.pdbx_description
1 polymer ?
#
loop_
_entity_poly.entity_id
_entity_poly.type
_entity_poly.pdbx_seq_one_letter_code
_entity_poly.pdbx_strand_id
1 'polypeptide(L)'
;MLSSISPLGERSRGSSFTRTALAYVVGSALAAVLVGVVLGGLGSLVGDDVRASTPVLAALALLLVIGLVLDIRSGGDGVPSWRRQVDREWIGRYRGWVTGLGFGLQLGLGFVTIITSTTTYAVYLAELLTGRWWAGALIGLVFGLVRAVPLALVRRAETPQRLHEVFAGLDSWAAPADMVARASLGISAVVVIVVGALG
;
A
#
# COMPACT_ATOMS: atom_id res chain seq x y z
N MET A 1 4.04 14.95 1.84
CA MET A 1 3.33 14.42 3.03
C MET A 1 4.29 13.99 4.15
N LEU A 2 5.27 13.12 3.86
CA LEU A 2 6.24 12.67 4.87
C LEU A 2 7.07 13.82 5.46
N SER A 3 7.32 14.89 4.69
CA SER A 3 8.01 16.09 5.17
C SER A 3 7.21 16.84 6.25
N SER A 4 5.88 16.85 6.12
CA SER A 4 4.98 17.48 7.09
C SER A 4 4.77 16.64 8.35
N ILE A 5 4.77 15.30 8.26
CA ILE A 5 4.70 14.40 9.42
C ILE A 5 6.12 13.96 9.80
N SER A 6 6.86 14.86 10.43
CA SER A 6 8.23 14.67 10.91
C SER A 6 8.38 15.24 12.32
N PRO A 7 9.39 14.83 13.11
CA PRO A 7 9.67 15.46 14.40
C PRO A 7 9.83 16.98 14.29
N LEU A 8 10.54 17.45 13.26
CA LEU A 8 10.71 18.87 12.98
C LEU A 8 9.36 19.57 12.72
N GLY A 9 8.52 19.00 11.85
CA GLY A 9 7.21 19.57 11.52
C GLY A 9 6.20 19.53 12.66
N GLU A 10 6.24 18.51 13.52
CA GLU A 10 5.35 18.39 14.67
C GLU A 10 5.76 19.34 15.81
N ARG A 11 7.06 19.53 16.03
CA ARG A 11 7.57 20.50 17.02
C ARG A 11 7.17 21.93 16.70
N SER A 12 7.25 22.35 15.43
CA SER A 12 6.82 23.70 15.04
C SER A 12 5.32 23.96 15.24
N ARG A 13 4.52 22.89 15.38
CA ARG A 13 3.07 22.95 15.64
C ARG A 13 2.70 22.63 17.10
N GLY A 14 3.67 22.47 18.00
CA GLY A 14 3.42 22.09 19.40
C GLY A 14 2.78 20.70 19.57
N SER A 15 2.97 19.80 18.60
CA SER A 15 2.38 18.46 18.58
C SER A 15 3.43 17.36 18.80
N SER A 16 2.97 16.16 19.16
CA SER A 16 3.83 15.00 19.39
C SER A 16 3.89 14.13 18.15
N PHE A 17 5.10 14.02 17.56
CA PHE A 17 5.35 13.11 16.44
C PHE A 17 4.95 11.67 16.75
N THR A 18 5.28 11.16 17.93
CA THR A 18 4.95 9.78 18.30
C THR A 18 3.43 9.52 18.26
N ARG A 19 2.62 10.45 18.76
CA ARG A 19 1.15 10.30 18.74
C ARG A 19 0.61 10.35 17.32
N THR A 20 1.09 11.31 16.53
CA THR A 20 0.69 11.45 15.12
C THR A 20 1.11 10.22 14.30
N ALA A 21 2.32 9.72 14.51
CA ALA A 21 2.85 8.55 13.82
C ALA A 21 2.14 7.26 14.23
N LEU A 22 1.83 7.07 15.52
CA LEU A 22 1.05 5.92 15.98
C LEU A 22 -0.36 5.95 15.37
N ALA A 23 -1.04 7.09 15.40
CA ALA A 23 -2.35 7.24 14.78
C ALA A 23 -2.32 6.97 13.27
N TYR A 24 -1.24 7.37 12.59
CA TYR A 24 -1.02 7.06 11.18
C TYR A 24 -0.85 5.57 10.91
N VAL A 25 0.02 4.89 11.66
CA VAL A 25 0.24 3.44 11.49
C VAL A 25 -1.04 2.67 11.79
N VAL A 26 -1.74 3.03 12.88
CA VAL A 26 -3.04 2.44 13.25
C VAL A 26 -4.07 2.69 12.16
N GLY A 27 -4.20 3.91 11.64
CA GLY A 27 -5.11 4.22 10.54
C GLY A 27 -4.81 3.42 9.28
N SER A 28 -3.53 3.31 8.91
CA SER A 28 -3.10 2.52 7.74
C SER A 28 -3.44 1.05 7.89
N ALA A 29 -3.13 0.46 9.05
CA ALA A 29 -3.45 -0.93 9.34
C ALA A 29 -4.97 -1.17 9.36
N LEU A 30 -5.75 -0.33 10.05
CA LEU A 30 -7.20 -0.50 10.18
C LEU A 30 -7.91 -0.39 8.84
N ALA A 31 -7.58 0.61 8.02
CA ALA A 31 -8.20 0.77 6.71
C ALA A 31 -7.86 -0.39 5.78
N ALA A 32 -6.60 -0.84 5.76
CA ALA A 32 -6.18 -1.95 4.91
C ALA A 32 -6.79 -3.28 5.37
N VAL A 33 -6.87 -3.53 6.69
CA VAL A 33 -7.60 -4.68 7.25
C VAL A 33 -9.06 -4.65 6.82
N LEU A 34 -9.72 -3.49 6.90
CA LEU A 34 -11.12 -3.36 6.50
C LEU A 34 -11.31 -3.70 5.01
N VAL A 35 -10.44 -3.19 4.12
CA VAL A 35 -10.46 -3.53 2.70
C VAL A 35 -10.29 -5.03 2.50
N GLY A 36 -9.29 -5.64 3.15
CA GLY A 36 -9.04 -7.07 3.08
C GLY A 36 -10.19 -7.93 3.61
N VAL A 37 -10.83 -7.54 4.72
CA VAL A 37 -12.05 -8.20 5.25
C VAL A 37 -13.17 -8.15 4.22
N VAL A 38 -13.41 -6.98 3.64
CA VAL A 38 -14.47 -6.78 2.64
C VAL A 38 -14.18 -7.60 1.39
N LEU A 39 -12.97 -7.52 0.82
CA LEU A 39 -12.63 -8.26 -0.40
C LEU A 39 -12.58 -9.76 -0.17
N GLY A 40 -11.95 -10.24 0.91
CA GLY A 40 -11.95 -11.66 1.25
C GLY A 40 -13.36 -12.19 1.55
N GLY A 41 -14.21 -11.36 2.16
CA GLY A 41 -15.63 -11.65 2.38
C GLY A 41 -16.43 -11.72 1.08
N LEU A 42 -16.27 -10.75 0.16
CA LEU A 42 -16.88 -10.79 -1.17
C LEU A 42 -16.40 -12.00 -1.97
N GLY A 43 -15.11 -12.32 -1.85
CA GLY A 43 -14.51 -13.51 -2.42
C GLY A 43 -15.23 -14.77 -2.00
N SER A 44 -15.60 -14.88 -0.71
CA SER A 44 -16.27 -16.04 -0.11
C SER A 44 -17.64 -16.36 -0.72
N LEU A 45 -18.25 -15.39 -1.43
CA LEU A 45 -19.52 -15.59 -2.15
C LEU A 45 -19.36 -16.45 -3.41
N VAL A 46 -18.13 -16.60 -3.91
CA VAL A 46 -17.80 -17.46 -5.05
C VAL A 46 -17.39 -18.85 -4.52
N GLY A 47 -17.80 -19.93 -5.16
CA GLY A 47 -17.39 -21.28 -4.74
C GLY A 47 -15.88 -21.51 -4.93
N ASP A 48 -15.28 -22.36 -4.08
CA ASP A 48 -13.86 -22.74 -4.20
C ASP A 48 -13.54 -23.32 -5.59
N ASP A 49 -14.43 -24.16 -6.13
CA ASP A 49 -14.28 -24.77 -7.47
C ASP A 49 -14.15 -23.72 -8.58
N VAL A 50 -14.87 -22.60 -8.46
CA VAL A 50 -14.81 -21.51 -9.45
C VAL A 50 -13.54 -20.69 -9.25
N ARG A 51 -13.19 -20.34 -8.00
CA ARG A 51 -11.97 -19.57 -7.70
C ARG A 51 -10.70 -20.30 -8.11
N ALA A 52 -10.67 -21.62 -7.91
CA ALA A 52 -9.56 -22.48 -8.27
C ALA A 52 -9.60 -22.97 -9.72
N SER A 53 -10.66 -22.63 -10.48
CA SER A 53 -10.77 -23.06 -11.88
C SER A 53 -9.65 -22.49 -12.75
N THR A 54 -9.18 -23.30 -13.70
CA THR A 54 -8.14 -22.89 -14.67
C THR A 54 -8.44 -21.56 -15.36
N PRO A 55 -9.69 -21.25 -15.80
CA PRO A 55 -9.99 -19.96 -16.41
C PRO A 55 -9.78 -18.76 -15.46
N VAL A 56 -10.14 -18.89 -14.19
CA VAL A 56 -9.97 -17.81 -13.19
C VAL A 56 -8.50 -17.61 -12.88
N LEU A 57 -7.74 -18.70 -12.69
CA LEU A 57 -6.30 -18.62 -12.45
C LEU A 57 -5.55 -18.09 -13.69
N ALA A 58 -5.95 -18.48 -14.90
CA ALA A 58 -5.39 -17.94 -16.14
C ALA A 58 -5.69 -16.44 -16.30
N ALA A 59 -6.92 -16.00 -15.98
CA ALA A 59 -7.28 -14.59 -15.99
C ALA A 59 -6.46 -13.79 -14.96
N LEU A 60 -6.27 -14.32 -13.75
CA LEU A 60 -5.41 -13.71 -12.74
C LEU A 60 -3.96 -13.59 -13.21
N ALA A 61 -3.38 -14.68 -13.72
CA ALA A 61 -2.02 -14.67 -14.25
C ALA A 61 -1.86 -13.62 -15.36
N LEU A 62 -2.83 -13.54 -16.27
CA LEU A 62 -2.84 -12.53 -17.33
C LEU A 62 -2.87 -11.12 -16.77
N LEU A 63 -3.70 -10.84 -15.76
CA LEU A 63 -3.75 -9.52 -15.10
C LEU A 63 -2.43 -9.16 -14.41
N LEU A 64 -1.76 -10.13 -13.78
CA LEU A 64 -0.44 -9.93 -13.16
C LEU A 64 0.64 -9.63 -14.21
N VAL A 65 0.64 -10.34 -15.35
CA VAL A 65 1.55 -10.08 -16.47
C VAL A 65 1.28 -8.71 -17.10
N ILE A 66 0.02 -8.35 -17.31
CA ILE A 66 -0.36 -7.01 -17.80
C ILE A 66 0.15 -5.95 -16.83
N GLY A 67 -0.06 -6.13 -15.52
CA GLY A 67 0.43 -5.22 -14.50
C GLY A 67 1.95 -5.04 -14.55
N LEU A 68 2.69 -6.14 -14.63
CA LEU A 68 4.15 -6.13 -14.78
C LEU A 68 4.60 -5.36 -16.03
N VAL A 69 3.96 -5.61 -17.17
CA VAL A 69 4.28 -4.90 -18.43
C VAL A 69 3.99 -3.40 -18.32
N LEU A 70 2.89 -3.03 -17.66
CA LEU A 70 2.55 -1.62 -17.42
C LEU A 70 3.58 -0.95 -16.50
N ASP A 71 3.99 -1.60 -15.41
CA ASP A 71 5.01 -1.09 -14.50
C ASP A 71 6.36 -0.91 -15.21
N ILE A 72 6.76 -1.87 -16.06
CA ILE A 72 8.00 -1.78 -16.86
C ILE A 72 7.94 -0.63 -17.87
N ARG A 73 6.84 -0.51 -18.62
CA ARG A 73 6.72 0.48 -19.72
C ARG A 73 6.55 1.90 -19.23
N SER A 74 5.79 2.09 -18.16
CA SER A 74 5.41 3.42 -17.69
C SER A 74 6.24 3.92 -16.51
N GLY A 75 7.11 3.08 -15.95
CA GLY A 75 7.85 3.42 -14.74
C GLY A 75 6.95 3.71 -13.54
N GLY A 76 5.69 3.26 -13.57
CA GLY A 76 4.68 3.53 -12.54
C GLY A 76 3.73 4.70 -12.86
N ASP A 77 4.04 5.57 -13.83
CA ASP A 77 3.24 6.77 -14.13
C ASP A 77 1.98 6.50 -14.99
N GLY A 78 1.91 5.32 -15.60
CA GLY A 78 0.82 4.90 -16.49
C GLY A 78 -0.33 4.20 -15.79
N VAL A 79 -0.23 4.01 -14.47
CA VAL A 79 -1.22 3.26 -13.69
C VAL A 79 -2.42 4.16 -13.38
N PRO A 80 -3.68 3.72 -13.67
CA PRO A 80 -4.88 4.45 -13.25
C PRO A 80 -4.80 4.70 -11.75
N SER A 81 -4.84 5.97 -11.34
CA SER A 81 -4.65 6.34 -9.93
C SER A 81 -5.36 7.65 -9.60
N TRP A 82 -5.70 7.79 -8.33
CA TRP A 82 -6.20 9.06 -7.81
C TRP A 82 -5.02 10.03 -7.65
N ARG A 83 -4.96 11.08 -8.47
CA ARG A 83 -3.81 12.02 -8.49
C ARG A 83 -3.82 13.07 -7.38
N ARG A 84 -4.66 12.91 -6.34
CA ARG A 84 -4.73 13.84 -5.21
C ARG A 84 -4.17 13.16 -3.96
N GLN A 85 -3.08 13.69 -3.41
CA GLN A 85 -2.70 13.42 -2.02
C GLN A 85 -3.59 14.26 -1.09
N VAL A 86 -3.74 13.79 0.15
CA VAL A 86 -4.58 14.39 1.20
C VAL A 86 -4.49 15.91 1.22
N ASP A 87 -5.62 16.52 1.56
CA ASP A 87 -5.73 17.96 1.69
C ASP A 87 -4.71 18.54 2.68
N ARG A 88 -3.83 19.40 2.16
CA ARG A 88 -2.81 20.09 2.96
C ARG A 88 -3.45 20.96 4.04
N GLU A 89 -4.69 21.37 3.85
CA GLU A 89 -5.41 22.20 4.81
C GLU A 89 -5.66 21.51 6.16
N TRP A 90 -5.56 20.18 6.24
CA TRP A 90 -5.66 19.47 7.51
C TRP A 90 -4.44 19.71 8.41
N ILE A 91 -3.29 20.06 7.80
CA ILE A 91 -2.06 20.36 8.50
C ILE A 91 -2.19 21.76 9.14
N GLY A 92 -2.30 21.80 10.47
CA GLY A 92 -2.46 23.03 11.25
C GLY A 92 -3.91 23.35 11.64
N ARG A 93 -4.91 22.77 10.95
CA ARG A 93 -6.33 22.91 11.31
C ARG A 93 -6.77 21.91 12.38
N TYR A 94 -6.31 20.65 12.28
CA TYR A 94 -6.68 19.58 13.21
C TYR A 94 -5.53 19.18 14.14
N ARG A 95 -5.88 18.48 15.23
CA ARG A 95 -4.90 17.90 16.16
C ARG A 95 -4.03 16.89 15.42
N GLY A 96 -2.73 16.83 15.75
CA GLY A 96 -1.76 15.97 15.07
C GLY A 96 -2.20 14.52 14.91
N TRP A 97 -2.82 13.91 15.93
CA TRP A 97 -3.31 12.53 15.84
C TRP A 97 -4.50 12.37 14.88
N VAL A 98 -5.38 13.37 14.73
CA VAL A 98 -6.51 13.34 13.77
C VAL A 98 -5.95 13.38 12.35
N THR A 99 -4.99 14.28 12.14
CA THR A 99 -4.24 14.39 10.90
C THR A 99 -3.55 13.07 10.58
N GLY A 100 -2.77 12.53 11.52
CA GLY A 100 -2.11 11.24 11.41
C GLY A 100 -3.08 10.11 11.05
N LEU A 101 -4.20 9.98 11.77
CA LEU A 101 -5.22 8.97 11.50
C LEU A 101 -5.82 9.12 10.09
N GLY A 102 -6.22 10.33 9.68
CA GLY A 102 -6.81 10.57 8.36
C GLY A 102 -5.85 10.29 7.21
N PHE A 103 -4.57 10.65 7.38
CA PHE A 103 -3.50 10.29 6.46
C PHE A 103 -3.26 8.77 6.42
N GLY A 104 -3.26 8.12 7.58
CA GLY A 104 -3.10 6.67 7.71
C GLY A 104 -4.21 5.91 7.01
N LEU A 105 -5.48 6.26 7.28
CA LEU A 105 -6.64 5.63 6.64
C LEU A 105 -6.55 5.71 5.12
N GLN A 106 -6.19 6.86 4.56
CA GLN A 106 -6.03 7.01 3.11
C GLN A 106 -4.90 6.15 2.55
N LEU A 107 -3.77 6.10 3.26
CA LEU A 107 -2.65 5.23 2.88
C LEU A 107 -3.06 3.75 2.88
N GLY A 108 -3.78 3.32 3.91
CA GLY A 108 -4.24 1.94 4.08
C GLY A 108 -5.30 1.54 3.05
N LEU A 109 -6.21 2.45 2.72
CA LEU A 109 -7.15 2.25 1.61
C LEU A 109 -6.40 2.04 0.30
N GLY A 110 -5.29 2.75 0.06
CA GLY A 110 -4.37 2.53 -1.07
C GLY A 110 -4.87 3.04 -2.42
N PHE A 111 -6.15 2.88 -2.74
CA PHE A 111 -6.77 3.32 -3.99
C PHE A 111 -7.25 4.78 -4.00
N VAL A 112 -7.32 5.43 -2.83
CA VAL A 112 -7.64 6.86 -2.70
C VAL A 112 -6.40 7.76 -2.72
N THR A 113 -5.23 7.16 -2.96
CA THR A 113 -3.94 7.84 -3.05
C THR A 113 -3.28 7.58 -4.39
N ILE A 114 -2.14 8.23 -4.64
CA ILE A 114 -1.33 7.94 -5.81
C ILE A 114 -0.86 6.48 -5.71
N ILE A 115 -1.16 5.71 -6.76
CA ILE A 115 -0.72 4.32 -6.92
C ILE A 115 0.50 4.36 -7.83
N THR A 116 1.65 3.96 -7.31
CA THR A 116 2.94 4.00 -8.02
C THR A 116 3.28 2.68 -8.71
N SER A 117 2.55 1.60 -8.43
CA SER A 117 2.76 0.29 -9.04
C SER A 117 1.46 -0.51 -9.05
N THR A 118 1.26 -1.28 -10.11
CA THR A 118 0.15 -2.23 -10.26
C THR A 118 0.14 -3.33 -9.18
N THR A 119 1.22 -3.50 -8.42
CA THR A 119 1.29 -4.37 -7.24
C THR A 119 0.18 -4.07 -6.23
N THR A 120 -0.27 -2.81 -6.12
CA THR A 120 -1.41 -2.46 -5.26
C THR A 120 -2.69 -3.18 -5.69
N TYR A 121 -2.95 -3.29 -6.99
CA TYR A 121 -4.10 -4.02 -7.51
C TYR A 121 -3.94 -5.53 -7.36
N ALA A 122 -2.71 -6.05 -7.51
CA ALA A 122 -2.43 -7.47 -7.27
C ALA A 122 -2.74 -7.87 -5.82
N VAL A 123 -2.47 -7.00 -4.84
CA VAL A 123 -2.86 -7.22 -3.44
C VAL A 123 -4.38 -7.34 -3.29
N TYR A 124 -5.17 -6.44 -3.87
CA TYR A 124 -6.64 -6.52 -3.81
C TYR A 124 -7.19 -7.77 -4.51
N LEU A 125 -6.60 -8.16 -5.64
CA LEU A 125 -6.96 -9.41 -6.31
C LEU A 125 -6.64 -10.61 -5.43
N ALA A 126 -5.49 -10.62 -4.76
CA ALA A 126 -5.12 -11.68 -3.83
C ALA A 126 -6.10 -11.74 -2.64
N GLU A 127 -6.44 -10.60 -2.03
CA GLU A 127 -7.42 -10.51 -0.94
C GLU A 127 -8.77 -11.10 -1.37
N LEU A 128 -9.28 -10.71 -2.55
CA LEU A 128 -10.52 -11.23 -3.11
C LEU A 128 -10.45 -12.74 -3.34
N LEU A 129 -9.36 -13.24 -3.93
CA LEU A 129 -9.23 -14.65 -4.28
C LEU A 129 -8.99 -15.56 -3.08
N THR A 130 -8.55 -15.04 -1.94
CA THR A 130 -8.46 -15.86 -0.72
C THR A 130 -9.80 -16.45 -0.31
N GLY A 131 -10.92 -15.79 -0.68
CA GLY A 131 -12.27 -16.25 -0.35
C GLY A 131 -12.57 -16.33 1.15
N ARG A 132 -11.73 -15.72 1.99
CA ARG A 132 -11.82 -15.79 3.45
C ARG A 132 -11.53 -14.42 4.03
N TRP A 133 -12.48 -13.89 4.81
CA TRP A 133 -12.36 -12.55 5.41
C TRP A 133 -11.10 -12.38 6.26
N TRP A 134 -10.67 -13.42 7.01
CA TRP A 134 -9.48 -13.35 7.86
C TRP A 134 -8.17 -13.40 7.07
N ALA A 135 -8.15 -14.11 5.94
CA ALA A 135 -6.97 -14.20 5.09
C ALA A 135 -6.78 -12.87 4.35
N GLY A 136 -7.87 -12.30 3.82
CA GLY A 136 -7.88 -10.94 3.30
C GLY A 136 -7.46 -9.92 4.36
N ALA A 137 -7.98 -10.01 5.59
CA ALA A 137 -7.56 -9.14 6.70
C ALA A 137 -6.05 -9.19 6.98
N LEU A 138 -5.45 -10.38 6.94
CA LEU A 138 -4.01 -10.56 7.17
C LEU A 138 -3.18 -9.94 6.03
N ILE A 139 -3.57 -10.15 4.78
CA ILE A 139 -2.93 -9.52 3.61
C ILE A 139 -3.02 -8.00 3.73
N GLY A 140 -4.21 -7.48 4.03
CA GLY A 140 -4.46 -6.05 4.24
C GLY A 140 -3.63 -5.48 5.38
N LEU A 141 -3.52 -6.19 6.52
CA LEU A 141 -2.66 -5.77 7.64
C LEU A 141 -1.20 -5.61 7.20
N VAL A 142 -0.64 -6.62 6.52
CA VAL A 142 0.74 -6.59 6.03
C VAL A 142 0.93 -5.44 5.04
N PHE A 143 -0.01 -5.28 4.10
CA PHE A 143 0.01 -4.18 3.12
C PHE A 143 0.01 -2.80 3.80
N GLY A 144 -0.91 -2.57 4.74
CA GLY A 144 -1.02 -1.30 5.47
C GLY A 144 0.21 -0.99 6.32
N LEU A 145 0.82 -2.00 6.94
CA LEU A 145 2.05 -1.85 7.73
C LEU A 145 3.27 -1.56 6.83
N VAL A 146 3.45 -2.31 5.74
CA VAL A 146 4.55 -2.11 4.79
C VAL A 146 4.51 -0.70 4.20
N ARG A 147 3.32 -0.22 3.81
CA ARG A 147 3.16 1.15 3.30
C ARG A 147 3.46 2.22 4.35
N ALA A 148 3.35 1.90 5.64
CA ALA A 148 3.67 2.84 6.73
C ALA A 148 5.16 2.85 7.12
N VAL A 149 5.98 1.88 6.65
CA VAL A 149 7.42 1.78 6.97
C VAL A 149 8.20 3.06 6.69
N PRO A 150 8.01 3.79 5.56
CA PRO A 150 8.74 5.02 5.30
C PRO A 150 8.61 6.07 6.41
N LEU A 151 7.49 6.08 7.15
CA LEU A 151 7.30 7.02 8.26
C LEU A 151 8.26 6.75 9.42
N ALA A 152 8.62 5.49 9.66
CA ALA A 152 9.58 5.13 10.71
C ALA A 152 10.98 5.71 10.41
N LEU A 153 11.34 5.83 9.13
CA LEU A 153 12.62 6.40 8.69
C LEU A 153 12.69 7.92 8.95
N VAL A 154 11.55 8.61 8.84
CA VAL A 154 11.43 10.06 9.09
C VAL A 154 11.52 10.40 10.58
N ARG A 155 11.40 9.44 11.50
CA ARG A 155 11.59 9.65 12.95
C ARG A 155 12.93 10.29 13.29
N ARG A 156 13.97 10.08 12.47
CA ARG A 156 15.31 10.64 12.69
C ARG A 156 15.48 12.08 12.18
N ALA A 157 14.49 12.62 11.47
CA ALA A 157 14.55 13.93 10.85
C ALA A 157 14.23 15.05 11.85
N GLU A 158 15.19 15.33 12.71
CA GLU A 158 15.09 16.39 13.72
C GLU A 158 15.59 17.75 13.23
N THR A 159 16.46 17.77 12.22
CA THR A 159 16.99 18.98 11.58
C THR A 159 16.61 19.02 10.10
N PRO A 160 16.58 20.20 9.47
CA PRO A 160 16.35 20.31 8.03
C PRO A 160 17.33 19.48 7.20
N GLN A 161 18.62 19.48 7.57
CA GLN A 161 19.66 18.71 6.89
C GLN A 161 19.36 17.21 6.97
N ARG A 162 19.02 16.72 8.17
CA ARG A 162 18.71 15.30 8.37
C ARG A 162 17.44 14.88 7.64
N LEU A 163 16.48 15.79 7.47
CA LEU A 163 15.28 15.53 6.65
C LEU A 163 15.65 15.32 5.17
N HIS A 164 16.53 16.15 4.61
CA HIS A 164 17.01 15.99 3.24
C HIS A 164 17.79 14.68 3.07
N GLU A 165 18.64 14.33 4.04
CA GLU A 165 19.38 13.07 4.04
C GLU A 165 18.46 11.84 4.08
N VAL A 166 17.39 11.88 4.88
CA VAL A 166 16.38 10.81 4.92
C VAL A 166 15.67 10.69 3.57
N PHE A 167 15.31 11.80 2.92
CA PHE A 167 14.69 11.75 1.60
C PHE A 167 15.63 11.26 0.51
N ALA A 168 16.89 11.72 0.50
CA ALA A 168 17.90 11.18 -0.41
C ALA A 168 18.11 9.67 -0.20
N GLY A 169 18.07 9.23 1.06
CA GLY A 169 18.06 7.80 1.41
C GLY A 169 16.85 7.08 0.82
N LEU A 170 15.64 7.58 1.04
CA LEU A 170 14.41 7.00 0.49
C LEU A 170 14.43 6.94 -1.05
N ASP A 171 14.91 8.00 -1.69
CA ASP A 171 15.02 8.09 -3.16
C ASP A 171 16.00 7.04 -3.70
N SER A 172 17.12 6.78 -3.01
CA SER A 172 18.06 5.71 -3.40
C SER A 172 17.46 4.30 -3.28
N TRP A 173 16.47 4.11 -2.42
CA TRP A 173 15.72 2.85 -2.29
C TRP A 173 14.54 2.73 -3.26
N ALA A 174 14.19 3.79 -3.99
CA ALA A 174 13.06 3.76 -4.92
C ALA A 174 13.23 2.69 -6.02
N ALA A 175 14.40 2.63 -6.66
CA ALA A 175 14.68 1.64 -7.70
C ALA A 175 14.73 0.19 -7.17
N PRO A 176 15.42 -0.13 -6.05
CA PRO A 176 15.33 -1.45 -5.43
C PRO A 176 13.90 -1.85 -5.05
N ALA A 177 13.11 -0.95 -4.46
CA ALA A 177 11.74 -1.23 -4.06
C ALA A 177 10.84 -1.52 -5.27
N ASP A 178 10.98 -0.74 -6.34
CA ASP A 178 10.30 -0.97 -7.61
C ASP A 178 10.71 -2.32 -8.24
N MET A 179 11.99 -2.67 -8.21
CA MET A 179 12.47 -3.98 -8.66
C MET A 179 11.85 -5.13 -7.86
N VAL A 180 11.77 -5.00 -6.53
CA VAL A 180 11.13 -6.00 -5.66
C VAL A 180 9.63 -6.13 -5.98
N ALA A 181 8.94 -5.01 -6.22
CA ALA A 181 7.52 -5.01 -6.59
C ALA A 181 7.28 -5.75 -7.91
N ARG A 182 8.08 -5.44 -8.95
CA ARG A 182 8.02 -6.11 -10.26
C ARG A 182 8.37 -7.59 -10.17
N ALA A 183 9.41 -7.95 -9.42
CA ALA A 183 9.78 -9.34 -9.18
C ALA A 183 8.65 -10.11 -8.48
N SER A 184 8.00 -9.48 -7.49
CA SER A 184 6.86 -10.07 -6.78
C SER A 184 5.67 -10.33 -7.71
N LEU A 185 5.37 -9.40 -8.62
CA LEU A 185 4.35 -9.60 -9.66
C LEU A 185 4.69 -10.77 -10.58
N GLY A 186 5.93 -10.82 -11.09
CA GLY A 186 6.40 -11.88 -11.98
C GLY A 186 6.37 -13.26 -11.32
N ILE A 187 6.88 -13.37 -10.10
CA ILE A 187 6.85 -14.62 -9.30
C ILE A 187 5.40 -15.05 -9.06
N SER A 188 4.52 -14.12 -8.67
CA SER A 188 3.11 -14.42 -8.43
C SER A 188 2.42 -14.93 -9.70
N ALA A 189 2.70 -14.32 -10.86
CA ALA A 189 2.16 -14.79 -12.14
C ALA A 189 2.62 -16.22 -12.45
N VAL A 190 3.91 -16.52 -12.29
CA VAL A 190 4.46 -17.87 -12.51
C VAL A 190 3.82 -18.89 -11.56
N VAL A 191 3.72 -18.57 -10.27
CA VAL A 191 3.08 -19.45 -9.28
C VAL A 191 1.64 -19.75 -9.68
N VAL A 192 0.87 -18.75 -10.07
CA VAL A 192 -0.53 -18.93 -10.49
C VAL A 192 -0.64 -19.79 -11.75
N ILE A 193 0.25 -19.60 -12.74
CA ILE A 193 0.28 -20.41 -13.97
C ILE A 193 0.59 -21.87 -13.63
N VAL A 194 1.60 -22.11 -12.79
CA VAL A 194 2.00 -23.47 -12.40
C VAL A 194 0.87 -24.16 -11.63
N VAL A 195 0.26 -23.48 -10.67
CA VAL A 195 -0.88 -24.04 -9.91
C VAL A 195 -2.05 -24.34 -10.83
N GLY A 196 -2.39 -23.43 -11.74
CA GLY A 196 -3.48 -23.62 -12.70
C GLY A 196 -3.21 -24.70 -13.77
N ALA A 197 -1.95 -25.07 -14.00
CA ALA A 197 -1.58 -26.16 -14.90
C ALA A 197 -1.56 -27.54 -14.21
N LEU A 198 -1.50 -27.58 -12.87
CA LEU A 198 -1.44 -28.79 -12.06
C LEU A 198 -2.81 -29.23 -11.51
N GLY A 199 -3.80 -28.32 -11.48
CA GLY A 199 -5.19 -28.58 -11.07
C GLY A 199 -6.10 -28.82 -12.26
#